data_AF-A0A529P1D3-F1
#
_entry.id   AF-A0A529P1D3-F1
#
_cell.length_a   1.000
_cell.length_b   1.000
_cell.length_c   1.000
_cell.angle_alpha   90.00
_cell.angle_beta   90.00
_cell.angle_gamma   90.00
#
_symmetry.space_group_name_H-M   'P 1'
#
loop_
_entity.id
_entity.type
_entity.pdbx_description
1 polymer ?
#
loop_
_entity_poly.entity_id
_entity_poly.type
_entity_poly.pdbx_seq_one_letter_code
_entity_poly.pdbx_strand_id
1 'polypeptide(L)' 'MNTSNFVILYVDSPERSGAFYGALLGRQPVEASPTFVLFVLDNGFKLGLWSRHTVEPA' A
#
# COMPACT_ATOMS: atom_id res chain seq x y z
N MET A 1 18.83 -13.19 8.10
CA MET A 1 17.55 -13.10 8.82
C MET A 1 16.54 -12.52 7.85
N ASN A 2 15.47 -13.25 7.53
CA ASN A 2 14.49 -12.85 6.51
C ASN A 2 13.42 -11.96 7.18
N THR A 3 13.72 -10.68 7.37
CA THR A 3 12.72 -9.72 7.87
C THR A 3 11.69 -9.50 6.78
N SER A 4 10.45 -9.95 7.02
CA SER A 4 9.32 -9.64 6.15
C SER A 4 9.05 -8.14 6.21
N ASN A 5 9.57 -7.41 5.23
CA ASN A 5 9.42 -5.95 5.14
C ASN A 5 8.11 -5.58 4.42
N PHE A 6 6.98 -6.20 4.77
CA PHE A 6 5.70 -5.91 4.11
C PHE A 6 4.62 -5.58 5.13
N VAL A 7 4.12 -4.35 5.07
CA VAL A 7 3.01 -3.85 5.88
C VAL A 7 1.81 -3.59 4.99
N ILE A 8 0.62 -4.03 5.43
CA ILE A 8 -0.66 -3.75 4.77
C ILE A 8 -1.50 -2.87 5.69
N LEU A 9 -1.96 -1.74 5.16
CA LEU A 9 -2.93 -0.87 5.82
C LEU A 9 -4.28 -1.01 5.13
N TYR A 10 -5.30 -1.33 5.92
CA TYR A 10 -6.67 -1.34 5.43
C TYR A 10 -7.22 0.09 5.36
N VAL A 11 -7.62 0.50 4.15
CA VAL A 11 -8.06 1.86 3.84
C VAL A 11 -9.46 1.83 3.24
N ASP A 12 -10.18 2.93 3.38
CA ASP A 12 -11.53 3.05 2.81
C ASP A 12 -11.50 3.22 1.29
N SER A 13 -10.55 4.01 0.79
CA SER A 13 -10.35 4.28 -0.64
C SER A 13 -8.86 4.16 -1.00
N PRO A 14 -8.42 3.06 -1.63
CA PRO A 14 -7.04 2.86 -2.04
C PRO A 14 -6.50 3.97 -2.94
N GLU A 15 -7.31 4.48 -3.86
CA GLU A 15 -6.93 5.60 -4.74
C GLU A 15 -6.59 6.88 -3.96
N ARG A 16 -7.50 7.31 -3.06
CA ARG A 16 -7.29 8.51 -2.24
C ARG A 16 -6.11 8.34 -1.29
N SER A 17 -6.00 7.17 -0.67
CA SER A 17 -4.87 6.86 0.22
C SER A 17 -3.57 6.76 -0.56
N GLY A 18 -3.57 6.20 -1.77
CA GLY A 18 -2.41 6.14 -2.66
C GLY A 18 -1.90 7.52 -3.03
N ALA A 19 -2.79 8.45 -3.41
CA ALA A 19 -2.39 9.84 -3.67
C ALA A 19 -1.78 10.52 -2.42
N PHE A 20 -2.40 10.32 -1.26
CA PHE A 20 -1.90 10.86 0.01
C PHE A 20 -0.52 10.31 0.37
N TYR A 21 -0.36 8.98 0.37
CA TYR A 21 0.92 8.35 0.71
C TYR A 21 1.99 8.61 -0.35
N GLY A 22 1.63 8.74 -1.63
CA GLY A 22 2.58 9.09 -2.68
C GLY A 22 3.16 10.49 -2.47
N ALA A 23 2.33 11.46 -2.09
CA ALA A 23 2.79 12.80 -1.72
C ALA A 23 3.63 12.79 -0.44
N LEU A 24 3.20 12.06 0.60
CA LEU A 24 3.90 11.96 1.88
C LEU A 24 5.28 11.30 1.75
N LEU A 25 5.38 10.25 0.93
CA LEU A 25 6.60 9.47 0.73
C LEU A 25 7.49 10.04 -0.38
N GLY A 26 6.99 11.02 -1.15
CA GLY A 26 7.67 11.52 -2.35
C GLY A 26 7.89 10.43 -3.41
N ARG A 27 6.99 9.46 -3.50
CA ARG A 27 7.13 8.26 -4.35
C ARG A 27 5.85 7.93 -5.08
N GLN A 28 5.99 7.44 -6.31
CA GLN A 28 4.87 6.85 -7.04
C GLN A 28 4.68 5.39 -6.62
N PRO A 29 3.43 4.91 -6.54
CA PRO A 29 3.17 3.50 -6.30
C PRO A 29 3.68 2.66 -7.48
N VAL A 30 4.14 1.44 -7.19
CA VAL A 30 4.52 0.47 -8.23
C VAL A 30 3.30 -0.27 -8.78
N GLU A 31 2.20 -0.28 -8.04
CA GLU A 31 0.91 -0.83 -8.46
C GLU A 31 -0.21 0.05 -7.89
N ALA A 32 -1.19 0.40 -8.72
CA ALA A 32 -2.36 1.14 -8.29
C ALA A 32 -3.60 0.60 -9.01
N SER A 33 -4.57 0.13 -8.22
CA SER A 33 -5.85 -0.37 -8.68
C SER A 33 -6.97 0.11 -7.74
N PRO A 34 -8.25 -0.04 -8.13
CA PRO A 34 -9.37 0.38 -7.28
C PRO A 34 -9.43 -0.30 -5.90
N THR A 35 -8.84 -1.49 -5.76
CA THR A 35 -8.90 -2.29 -4.53
C THR A 35 -7.57 -2.35 -3.78
N PHE A 36 -6.46 -2.03 -4.45
CA PHE A 36 -5.12 -2.18 -3.89
C PHE A 36 -4.11 -1.18 -4.48
N VAL A 37 -3.26 -0.61 -3.63
CA VAL A 37 -2.10 0.22 -4.04
C VAL A 37 -0.85 -0.27 -3.32
N LEU A 38 0.28 -0.38 -4.03
CA LEU A 38 1.56 -0.85 -3.51
C LEU A 38 2.66 0.19 -3.69
N PHE A 39 3.40 0.45 -2.62
CA PHE A 39 4.65 1.19 -2.65
C PHE A 39 5.82 0.27 -2.34
N VAL A 40 6.94 0.48 -3.02
CA VAL A 40 8.25 -0.06 -2.64
C VAL A 40 9.10 1.12 -2.19
N LEU A 41 9.53 1.09 -0.93
CA LEU A 41 10.40 2.06 -0.30
C LEU A 41 11.86 1.60 -0.39
N ASP A 42 12.76 2.40 0.19
CA ASP A 42 14.17 2.06 0.30
C ASP A 42 14.39 0.71 0.99
N ASN A 43 15.45 0.01 0.58
CA ASN A 43 15.83 -1.29 1.13
C ASN A 43 14.79 -2.40 0.95
N GLY A 44 13.84 -2.22 0.02
CA GLY A 44 12.86 -3.25 -0.36
C GLY A 44 11.67 -3.36 0.58
N PHE A 45 11.43 -2.36 1.43
CA PHE A 45 10.23 -2.31 2.26
C PHE A 45 8.98 -2.03 1.42
N LYS A 46 7.92 -2.80 1.64
CA LYS A 46 6.67 -2.73 0.91
C LYS A 46 5.56 -2.20 1.81
N LEU A 47 4.81 -1.24 1.29
CA LEU A 47 3.60 -0.72 1.91
C LEU A 47 2.43 -0.96 0.97
N GLY A 48 1.53 -1.86 1.36
CA GLY A 48 0.28 -2.14 0.67
C GLY A 48 -0.87 -1.37 1.30
N LEU A 49 -1.73 -0.77 0.48
CA LEU A 49 -2.97 -0.13 0.90
C LEU A 49 -4.12 -0.94 0.29
N TRP A 50 -4.89 -1.64 1.12
CA TRP A 50 -5.97 -2.51 0.65
C TRP A 50 -7.31 -1.96 1.09
N SER A 51 -8.27 -1.90 0.17
CA SER A 51 -9.66 -1.60 0.50
C SER A 51 -10.20 -2.53 1.61
N ARG A 52 -10.65 -1.92 2.72
CA ARG A 52 -11.34 -2.62 3.82
C ARG A 52 -12.65 -3.28 3.41
N HIS A 53 -13.24 -2.85 2.30
CA HIS A 53 -14.54 -3.33 1.80
C HIS A 53 -14.43 -4.63 1.01
N THR A 54 -13.21 -4.96 0.54
CA THR A 54 -12.93 -6.16 -0.27
C THR A 54 -12.02 -7.14 0.45
N VAL A 55 -11.72 -6.88 1.73
CA VAL A 55 -10.90 -7.78 2.54
C VAL A 55 -11.80 -8.88 3.06
N GLU A 56 -11.66 -10.06 2.47
CA GLU A 56 -12.09 -11.30 3.11
C GLU A 56 -11.05 -11.66 4.17
N PRO A 57 -11.46 -11.90 5.43
CA PRO A 57 -10.55 -12.42 6.44
C PRO A 57 -10.06 -13.81 6.00
N ALA A 58 -8.74 -14.01 6.07
CA ALA A 58 -8.09 -15.31 5.87
C ALA A 58 -8.31 -16.24 7.07
#